data_AF-A0A9X1F750-F1
#
_entry.id   AF-A0A9X1F750-F1
#
_cell.length_a   1.000
_cell.length_b   1.000
_cell.length_c   1.000
_cell.angle_alpha   90.00
_cell.angle_beta   90.00
_cell.angle_gamma   90.00
#
_symmetry.space_group_name_H-M   'P 1'
#
loop_
_entity.id
_entity.type
_entity.pdbx_description
1 polymer ?
#
loop_
_entity_poly.entity_id
_entity_poly.type
_entity_poly.pdbx_seq_one_letter_code
_entity_poly.pdbx_strand_id
1 'polypeptide(L)'
;MDKLIISGQGFPGANEYLAFAESSSHDQINAIVRAIGDNVIFDGVVDDNGNTSAGWIIYNNEILPFEASETGETVVIIETVTEAAYDTSQTGNFNQILPVWKNRKAKFGDPGDAGVVASFDFGTLNRIRTVKTLDGLLEQATEEILGLNEIATQDETNDNDNDTHVITPKKLNARKATTERRGVVELVTNQEAINGVDDERAVTIAALKAAGYLITRVSQGTIILENQINSNINNSNDWTKNYGFIYPPIGFTIEHLVGVSMSFNFVGFSDYLEDNEEMWMKHQIDGDKVRVIAQVNKNDRNTKINYTAIWQK
;
A
#
# COMPACT_ATOMS: atom_id res chain seq x y z
N MET A 1 25.26 -4.11 -44.08
CA MET A 1 24.50 -4.38 -45.31
C MET A 1 25.44 -4.37 -46.49
N ASP A 2 25.20 -5.28 -47.43
CA ASP A 2 25.97 -5.34 -48.67
C ASP A 2 25.76 -4.05 -49.44
N LYS A 3 26.86 -3.45 -49.87
CA LYS A 3 26.84 -2.14 -50.54
C LYS A 3 27.53 -2.26 -51.89
N LEU A 4 26.88 -1.74 -52.93
CA LEU A 4 27.50 -1.60 -54.23
C LEU A 4 28.47 -0.43 -54.18
N ILE A 5 29.69 -0.65 -54.67
CA ILE A 5 30.71 0.38 -54.80
C ILE A 5 30.82 0.72 -56.28
N ILE A 6 30.25 1.85 -56.66
CA ILE A 6 30.29 2.33 -58.03
C ILE A 6 31.54 3.22 -58.20
N SER A 7 32.50 2.78 -59.01
CA SER A 7 33.74 3.51 -59.28
C SER A 7 33.91 3.77 -60.79
N GLY A 8 33.70 5.02 -61.23
CA GLY A 8 33.95 5.44 -62.61
C GLY A 8 32.87 6.35 -63.23
N GLN A 9 33.14 6.85 -64.44
CA GLN A 9 32.27 7.78 -65.19
C GLN A 9 31.57 7.10 -66.41
N GLY A 10 31.55 5.76 -66.46
CA GLY A 10 30.94 4.94 -67.54
C GLY A 10 29.86 3.99 -67.01
N PHE A 11 29.35 3.01 -67.78
CA PHE A 11 28.44 1.98 -67.22
C PHE A 11 29.24 0.94 -66.40
N PRO A 12 28.81 0.53 -65.19
CA PRO A 12 27.61 0.96 -64.45
C PRO A 12 27.78 2.23 -63.58
N GLY A 13 28.99 2.78 -63.51
CA GLY A 13 29.42 4.09 -62.95
C GLY A 13 28.42 5.25 -62.94
N ALA A 14 27.82 5.52 -64.11
CA ALA A 14 26.98 6.69 -64.39
C ALA A 14 25.47 6.41 -64.31
N ASN A 15 25.06 5.22 -63.82
CA ASN A 15 23.65 4.84 -63.79
C ASN A 15 22.95 5.31 -62.50
N GLU A 16 22.32 6.49 -62.57
CA GLU A 16 21.57 7.08 -61.46
C GLU A 16 20.44 6.19 -60.92
N TYR A 17 19.86 5.29 -61.75
CA TYR A 17 18.80 4.38 -61.31
C TYR A 17 19.28 3.33 -60.31
N LEU A 18 20.54 2.87 -60.42
CA LEU A 18 21.11 1.90 -59.49
C LEU A 18 21.43 2.56 -58.14
N ALA A 19 21.95 3.79 -58.16
CA ALA A 19 22.19 4.57 -56.95
C ALA A 19 20.87 4.95 -56.23
N PHE A 20 19.81 5.25 -56.99
CA PHE A 20 18.48 5.50 -56.43
C PHE A 20 17.87 4.24 -55.82
N ALA A 21 17.94 3.09 -56.52
CA ALA A 21 17.42 1.82 -56.01
C ALA A 21 18.13 1.38 -54.71
N GLU A 22 19.44 1.57 -54.63
CA GLU A 22 20.23 1.27 -53.43
C GLU A 22 19.88 2.19 -52.25
N SER A 23 19.88 3.51 -52.48
CA SER A 23 19.58 4.50 -51.43
C SER A 23 18.14 4.43 -50.92
N SER A 24 17.17 4.17 -51.81
CA SER A 24 15.76 4.05 -51.41
C SER A 24 15.51 2.90 -50.44
N SER A 25 16.20 1.76 -50.58
CA SER A 25 16.04 0.63 -49.66
C SER A 25 16.86 0.83 -48.38
N HIS A 26 18.10 1.31 -48.51
CA HIS A 26 19.01 1.48 -47.38
C HIS A 26 18.52 2.56 -46.39
N ASP A 27 18.13 3.73 -46.88
CA ASP A 27 17.80 4.86 -46.00
C ASP A 27 16.47 4.64 -45.27
N GLN A 28 15.50 3.98 -45.91
CA GLN A 28 14.23 3.60 -45.30
C GLN A 28 14.42 2.53 -44.22
N ILE A 29 15.23 1.49 -44.49
CA ILE A 29 15.52 0.44 -43.51
C ILE A 29 16.29 1.03 -42.33
N ASN A 30 17.28 1.89 -42.56
CA ASN A 30 18.04 2.53 -41.50
C ASN A 30 17.18 3.43 -40.61
N ALA A 31 16.16 4.10 -41.16
CA ALA A 31 15.20 4.86 -40.36
C ALA A 31 14.42 3.96 -39.39
N ILE A 32 14.05 2.75 -39.81
CA ILE A 32 13.39 1.75 -38.95
C ILE A 32 14.37 1.20 -37.91
N VAL A 33 15.60 0.86 -38.32
CA VAL A 33 16.65 0.35 -37.43
C VAL A 33 16.95 1.34 -36.30
N ARG A 34 16.97 2.66 -36.59
CA ARG A 34 17.12 3.70 -35.57
C ARG A 34 16.01 3.71 -34.52
N ALA A 35 14.78 3.34 -34.88
CA ALA A 35 13.66 3.28 -33.94
C ALA A 35 13.76 2.06 -33.01
N ILE A 36 14.39 0.98 -33.47
CA ILE A 36 14.59 -0.26 -32.71
C ILE A 36 15.69 -0.08 -31.65
N GLY A 37 16.74 0.68 -31.97
CA GLY A 37 17.89 0.91 -31.11
C GLY A 37 19.13 0.13 -31.55
N ASP A 38 20.28 0.43 -30.94
CA ASP A 38 21.57 -0.16 -31.28
C ASP A 38 21.96 -1.34 -30.37
N ASN A 39 22.87 -2.21 -30.83
CA ASN A 39 23.30 -3.43 -30.15
C ASN A 39 22.12 -4.36 -29.81
N VAL A 40 21.35 -4.70 -30.83
CA VAL A 40 20.12 -5.49 -30.69
C VAL A 40 20.21 -6.79 -31.48
N ILE A 41 19.73 -7.89 -30.90
CA ILE A 41 19.43 -9.10 -31.67
C ILE A 41 18.02 -8.96 -32.23
N PHE A 42 17.92 -8.85 -33.56
CA PHE A 42 16.67 -8.67 -34.29
C PHE A 42 15.98 -10.00 -34.59
N ASP A 43 16.75 -11.01 -34.99
CA ASP A 43 16.26 -12.35 -35.29
C ASP A 43 17.39 -13.39 -35.17
N GLY A 44 17.05 -14.67 -34.93
CA GLY A 44 18.05 -15.75 -34.81
C GLY A 44 19.03 -15.52 -33.65
N VAL A 45 20.31 -15.87 -33.84
CA VAL A 45 21.40 -15.73 -32.84
C VAL A 45 21.04 -16.38 -31.51
N VAL A 46 20.52 -17.61 -31.60
CA VAL A 46 20.12 -18.43 -30.46
C VAL A 46 21.23 -19.44 -30.20
N ASP A 47 21.71 -19.48 -28.96
CA ASP A 47 22.65 -20.49 -28.48
C ASP A 47 21.91 -21.80 -28.19
N ASP A 48 22.36 -22.87 -28.83
CA ASP A 48 21.92 -24.24 -28.59
C ASP A 48 23.15 -25.11 -28.29
N ASN A 49 23.35 -25.39 -27.00
CA ASN A 49 24.46 -26.19 -26.47
C ASN A 49 25.85 -25.72 -26.93
N GLY A 50 26.12 -24.42 -26.89
CA GLY A 50 27.42 -23.85 -27.24
C GLY A 50 27.61 -23.57 -28.74
N ASN A 51 26.55 -23.69 -29.53
CA ASN A 51 26.53 -23.26 -30.92
C ASN A 51 25.46 -22.18 -31.10
N THR A 52 25.87 -21.02 -31.59
CA THR A 52 24.96 -19.94 -31.90
C THR A 52 24.53 -20.03 -33.36
N SER A 53 23.22 -20.04 -33.57
CA SER A 53 22.61 -20.04 -34.90
C SER A 53 22.83 -18.73 -35.66
N ALA A 54 22.68 -18.79 -36.99
CA ALA A 54 22.67 -17.59 -37.82
C ALA A 54 21.49 -16.68 -37.45
N GLY A 55 21.59 -15.40 -37.79
CA GLY A 55 20.54 -14.45 -37.49
C GLY A 55 20.84 -13.05 -37.98
N TRP A 56 20.23 -12.06 -37.33
CA TRP A 56 20.37 -10.65 -37.68
C TRP A 56 20.56 -9.84 -36.41
N ILE A 57 21.58 -8.99 -36.43
CA ILE A 57 21.85 -8.03 -35.36
C ILE A 57 21.81 -6.61 -35.89
N ILE A 58 21.60 -5.67 -34.99
CA ILE A 58 21.78 -4.24 -35.25
C ILE A 58 23.02 -3.78 -34.51
N TYR A 59 23.96 -3.20 -35.23
CA TYR A 59 25.18 -2.60 -34.69
C TYR A 59 25.49 -1.28 -35.40
N ASN A 60 25.78 -0.23 -34.65
CA ASN A 60 25.96 1.14 -35.12
C ASN A 60 24.83 1.62 -36.05
N ASN A 61 23.57 1.34 -35.68
CA ASN A 61 22.36 1.65 -36.45
C ASN A 61 22.28 0.98 -37.84
N GLU A 62 22.98 -0.14 -38.02
CA GLU A 62 22.97 -0.91 -39.26
C GLU A 62 22.57 -2.35 -38.97
N ILE A 63 21.67 -2.90 -39.80
CA ILE A 63 21.33 -4.32 -39.74
C ILE A 63 22.42 -5.15 -40.43
N LEU A 64 22.93 -6.16 -39.72
CA LEU A 64 24.01 -7.03 -40.15
C LEU A 64 23.59 -8.50 -39.98
N PRO A 65 23.84 -9.36 -40.99
CA PRO A 65 23.67 -10.79 -40.84
C PRO A 65 24.73 -11.32 -39.85
N PHE A 66 24.31 -12.19 -38.96
CA PHE A 66 25.14 -12.92 -38.02
C PHE A 66 25.37 -14.35 -38.55
N GLU A 67 26.63 -14.75 -38.67
CA GLU A 67 27.01 -16.08 -39.14
C GLU A 67 26.97 -17.10 -38.00
N ALA A 68 26.42 -18.28 -38.26
CA ALA A 68 26.40 -19.35 -37.28
C ALA A 68 27.83 -19.82 -36.96
N SER A 69 28.14 -19.96 -35.68
CA SER A 69 29.41 -20.55 -35.22
C SER A 69 29.29 -21.09 -33.81
N GLU A 70 30.39 -21.69 -33.32
CA GLU A 70 30.56 -21.94 -31.89
C GLU A 70 30.40 -20.62 -31.11
N THR A 71 29.71 -20.69 -29.97
CA THR A 71 29.38 -19.53 -29.14
C THR A 71 30.66 -18.95 -28.53
N GLY A 72 30.93 -17.67 -28.83
CA GLY A 72 32.08 -16.94 -28.31
C GLY A 72 31.66 -15.73 -27.46
N GLU A 73 32.64 -15.04 -26.89
CA GLU A 73 32.41 -13.83 -26.08
C GLU A 73 32.49 -12.56 -26.94
N THR A 74 33.31 -12.55 -27.99
CA THR A 74 33.54 -11.36 -28.83
C THR A 74 32.94 -11.53 -30.20
N VAL A 75 32.09 -10.58 -30.60
CA VAL A 75 31.59 -10.46 -31.96
C VAL A 75 32.50 -9.54 -32.75
N VAL A 76 32.89 -9.98 -33.93
CA VAL A 76 33.65 -9.19 -34.91
C VAL A 76 32.79 -8.89 -36.13
N ILE A 77 32.92 -7.68 -36.65
CA ILE A 77 32.34 -7.28 -37.93
C ILE A 77 33.40 -7.45 -38.99
N ILE A 78 33.14 -8.32 -39.95
CA ILE A 78 34.02 -8.56 -41.09
C ILE A 78 33.49 -7.80 -42.30
N GLU A 79 34.37 -7.08 -42.99
CA GLU A 79 34.11 -6.48 -44.30
C GLU A 79 34.94 -7.20 -45.36
N THR A 80 34.28 -7.80 -46.34
CA THR A 80 34.92 -8.41 -47.52
C THR A 80 34.61 -7.57 -48.75
N VAL A 81 35.64 -7.06 -49.40
CA VAL A 81 35.51 -6.29 -50.64
C VAL A 81 35.81 -7.21 -51.82
N THR A 82 34.86 -7.35 -52.73
CA THR A 82 35.08 -8.05 -53.98
C THR A 82 35.46 -7.05 -55.05
N GLU A 83 36.57 -7.30 -55.72
CA GLU A 83 37.07 -6.49 -56.81
C GLU A 83 36.77 -7.15 -58.15
N ALA A 84 36.52 -6.35 -59.18
CA ALA A 84 36.43 -6.84 -60.54
C ALA A 84 37.03 -5.84 -61.53
N ALA A 85 37.16 -6.31 -62.75
CA ALA A 85 37.66 -5.56 -63.88
C ALA A 85 36.61 -4.49 -64.31
N TYR A 86 37.00 -3.21 -64.32
CA TYR A 86 36.16 -2.06 -64.65
C TYR A 86 36.62 -1.36 -65.93
N ASP A 87 35.67 -0.92 -66.75
CA ASP A 87 35.92 0.01 -67.85
C ASP A 87 35.61 1.44 -67.42
N THR A 88 36.64 2.13 -66.94
CA THR A 88 36.55 3.53 -66.52
C THR A 88 36.60 4.52 -67.68
N SER A 89 36.86 4.04 -68.90
CA SER A 89 37.14 4.86 -70.08
C SER A 89 36.05 4.81 -71.15
N GLN A 90 35.06 3.92 -71.00
CA GLN A 90 34.02 3.63 -72.01
C GLN A 90 34.61 3.15 -73.35
N THR A 91 35.80 2.54 -73.32
CA THR A 91 36.50 2.05 -74.52
C THR A 91 36.47 0.53 -74.67
N GLY A 92 35.83 -0.19 -73.75
CA GLY A 92 35.87 -1.65 -73.64
C GLY A 92 37.14 -2.18 -72.97
N ASN A 93 37.91 -1.32 -72.30
CA ASN A 93 39.16 -1.68 -71.64
C ASN A 93 38.92 -1.97 -70.15
N PHE A 94 39.07 -3.23 -69.73
CA PHE A 94 38.82 -3.70 -68.37
C PHE A 94 40.09 -3.94 -67.55
N ASN A 95 41.21 -3.29 -67.88
CA ASN A 95 42.49 -3.55 -67.20
C ASN A 95 42.58 -2.97 -65.77
N GLN A 96 41.58 -2.22 -65.31
CA GLN A 96 41.54 -1.67 -63.96
C GLN A 96 40.72 -2.57 -63.04
N ILE A 97 41.35 -3.11 -62.00
CA ILE A 97 40.67 -3.86 -60.95
C ILE A 97 40.24 -2.85 -59.89
N LEU A 98 38.94 -2.72 -59.68
CA LEU A 98 38.36 -1.81 -58.68
C LEU A 98 37.32 -2.55 -57.83
N PRO A 99 37.06 -2.08 -56.60
CA PRO A 99 36.02 -2.64 -55.74
C PRO A 99 34.64 -2.51 -56.39
N VAL A 100 33.89 -3.62 -56.42
CA VAL A 100 32.53 -3.69 -56.98
C VAL A 100 31.49 -3.69 -55.90
N TRP A 101 31.66 -4.49 -54.87
CA TRP A 101 30.72 -4.57 -53.77
C TRP A 101 31.45 -4.99 -52.51
N LYS A 102 30.91 -4.56 -51.38
CA LYS A 102 31.38 -4.95 -50.06
C LYS A 102 30.30 -5.72 -49.35
N ASN A 103 30.68 -6.85 -48.76
CA ASN A 103 29.84 -7.64 -47.89
C ASN A 103 30.25 -7.39 -46.44
N ARG A 104 29.26 -7.15 -45.58
CA ARG A 104 29.51 -7.00 -44.13
C ARG A 104 28.67 -7.98 -43.35
N LYS A 105 29.33 -8.75 -42.48
CA LYS A 105 28.68 -9.71 -41.58
C LYS A 105 29.29 -9.66 -40.20
N ALA A 106 28.50 -10.08 -39.21
CA ALA A 106 28.94 -10.31 -37.86
C ALA A 106 29.21 -11.81 -37.63
N LYS A 107 30.25 -12.15 -36.89
CA LYS A 107 30.50 -13.51 -36.42
C LYS A 107 31.25 -13.48 -35.09
N PHE A 108 31.31 -14.58 -34.37
CA PHE A 108 32.29 -14.70 -33.30
C PHE A 108 33.71 -14.81 -33.87
N GLY A 109 34.68 -14.17 -33.22
CA GLY A 109 36.07 -14.19 -33.70
C GLY A 109 37.02 -13.30 -32.90
N ASP A 110 38.26 -13.27 -33.34
CA ASP A 110 39.31 -12.44 -32.76
C ASP A 110 39.39 -11.10 -33.49
N PRO A 111 39.48 -9.95 -32.79
CA PRO A 111 39.71 -8.64 -33.41
C PRO A 111 40.95 -8.57 -34.34
N GLY A 112 41.92 -9.47 -34.17
CA GLY A 112 43.11 -9.58 -35.00
C GLY A 112 42.93 -10.34 -36.32
N ASP A 113 41.76 -10.95 -36.57
CA ASP A 113 41.49 -11.69 -37.80
C ASP A 113 41.48 -10.78 -39.04
N ALA A 114 41.88 -11.33 -40.19
CA ALA A 114 41.88 -10.60 -41.45
C ALA A 114 40.45 -10.15 -41.85
N GLY A 115 40.32 -8.89 -42.26
CA GLY A 115 39.04 -8.31 -42.72
C GLY A 115 38.12 -7.84 -41.60
N VAL A 116 38.53 -7.93 -40.33
CA VAL A 116 37.78 -7.34 -39.21
C VAL A 116 37.88 -5.81 -39.24
N VAL A 117 36.74 -5.14 -39.17
CA VAL A 117 36.62 -3.67 -39.16
C VAL A 117 36.11 -3.10 -37.84
N ALA A 118 35.49 -3.92 -37.00
CA ALA A 118 35.03 -3.56 -35.66
C ALA A 118 34.86 -4.81 -34.80
N SER A 119 34.87 -4.66 -33.49
CA SER A 119 34.54 -5.72 -32.54
C SER A 119 33.85 -5.17 -31.29
N PHE A 120 33.06 -6.02 -30.64
CA PHE A 120 32.37 -5.71 -29.40
C PHE A 120 32.03 -6.99 -28.62
N ASP A 121 31.72 -6.85 -27.33
CA ASP A 121 31.32 -7.96 -26.45
C ASP A 121 29.88 -8.41 -26.77
N PHE A 122 29.69 -9.71 -26.97
CA PHE A 122 28.38 -10.31 -27.23
C PHE A 122 27.36 -10.01 -26.13
N GLY A 123 27.82 -9.91 -24.87
CA GLY A 123 26.98 -9.59 -23.72
C GLY A 123 26.33 -8.20 -23.79
N THR A 124 26.80 -7.33 -24.68
CA THR A 124 26.18 -6.01 -24.91
C THR A 124 24.93 -6.07 -25.78
N LEU A 125 24.70 -7.17 -26.49
CA LEU A 125 23.53 -7.33 -27.34
C LEU A 125 22.28 -7.62 -26.52
N ASN A 126 21.23 -6.82 -26.75
CA ASN A 126 19.94 -7.03 -26.14
C ASN A 126 18.98 -7.67 -27.14
N ARG A 127 18.34 -8.78 -26.77
CA ARG A 127 17.29 -9.37 -27.60
C ARG A 127 15.99 -8.61 -27.41
N ILE A 128 15.40 -8.16 -28.51
CA ILE A 128 14.05 -7.60 -28.49
C ILE A 128 13.03 -8.72 -28.51
N ARG A 129 12.03 -8.64 -27.63
CA ARG A 129 10.87 -9.51 -27.68
C ARG A 129 9.89 -8.99 -28.73
N THR A 130 9.14 -9.88 -29.37
CA THR A 130 8.18 -9.46 -30.40
C THR A 130 7.10 -8.56 -29.79
N VAL A 131 6.56 -7.62 -30.57
CA VAL A 131 5.45 -6.75 -30.10
C VAL A 131 4.26 -7.59 -29.63
N LYS A 132 4.07 -8.78 -30.20
CA LYS A 132 3.04 -9.74 -29.75
C LYS A 132 3.24 -10.22 -28.31
N THR A 133 4.47 -10.25 -27.79
CA THR A 133 4.69 -10.59 -26.37
C THR A 133 4.39 -9.43 -25.42
N LEU A 134 4.25 -8.20 -25.92
CA LEU A 134 3.74 -7.08 -25.12
C LEU A 134 2.21 -7.07 -25.03
N ASP A 135 1.52 -7.78 -25.93
CA ASP A 135 0.05 -7.83 -26.02
C ASP A 135 -0.58 -8.18 -24.66
N GLY A 136 -0.07 -9.20 -23.96
CA GLY A 136 -0.57 -9.60 -22.63
C GLY A 136 -0.17 -8.70 -21.46
N LEU A 137 0.83 -7.82 -21.62
CA LEU A 137 1.22 -6.83 -20.60
C LEU A 137 0.44 -5.52 -20.72
N LEU A 138 -0.20 -5.29 -21.87
CA LEU A 138 -1.07 -4.14 -22.13
C LEU A 138 -2.55 -4.44 -21.83
N GLU A 139 -2.88 -5.67 -21.46
CA GLU A 139 -4.22 -6.08 -21.05
C GLU A 139 -4.60 -5.52 -19.66
N GLN A 140 -5.90 -5.47 -19.41
CA GLN A 140 -6.47 -5.07 -18.11
C GLN A 140 -5.97 -6.02 -17.01
N ALA A 141 -5.42 -5.47 -15.92
CA ALA A 141 -5.03 -6.29 -14.79
C ALA A 141 -6.26 -6.91 -14.12
N THR A 142 -6.09 -8.12 -13.59
CA THR A 142 -7.10 -8.83 -12.78
C THR A 142 -6.46 -9.32 -11.48
N GLU A 143 -7.24 -9.92 -10.59
CA GLU A 143 -6.69 -10.54 -9.37
C GLU A 143 -5.73 -11.71 -9.65
N GLU A 144 -5.79 -12.31 -10.85
CA GLU A 144 -4.98 -13.48 -11.23
C GLU A 144 -3.81 -13.13 -12.17
N ILE A 145 -3.94 -12.05 -12.95
CA ILE A 145 -3.01 -11.71 -14.04
C ILE A 145 -2.52 -10.26 -13.90
N LEU A 146 -1.20 -10.08 -14.02
CA LEU A 146 -0.58 -8.75 -14.07
C LEU A 146 -0.96 -8.02 -15.36
N GLY A 147 -1.33 -6.75 -15.27
CA GLY A 147 -1.70 -5.91 -16.41
C GLY A 147 -1.70 -4.43 -16.05
N LEU A 148 -2.32 -3.60 -16.90
CA LEU A 148 -2.51 -2.17 -16.68
C LEU A 148 -3.84 -1.90 -15.97
N ASN A 149 -3.86 -0.87 -15.12
CA ASN A 149 -5.07 -0.35 -14.48
C ASN A 149 -5.20 1.14 -14.72
N GLU A 150 -6.44 1.61 -14.91
CA GLU A 150 -6.76 3.02 -14.91
C GLU A 150 -6.91 3.56 -13.48
N ILE A 151 -6.68 4.87 -13.29
CA ILE A 151 -6.93 5.53 -12.00
C ILE A 151 -8.41 5.88 -11.90
N ALA A 152 -9.04 5.44 -10.81
CA ALA A 152 -10.45 5.74 -10.55
C ALA A 152 -10.72 7.25 -10.47
N THR A 153 -11.88 7.65 -11.00
CA THR A 153 -12.49 8.95 -10.75
C THR A 153 -13.07 9.02 -9.33
N GLN A 154 -13.48 10.21 -8.89
CA GLN A 154 -14.09 10.35 -7.56
C GLN A 154 -15.47 9.68 -7.49
N ASP A 155 -16.24 9.72 -8.58
CA ASP A 155 -17.58 9.14 -8.63
C ASP A 155 -17.50 7.61 -8.57
N GLU A 156 -16.60 6.99 -9.35
CA GLU A 156 -16.33 5.55 -9.27
C GLU A 156 -15.90 5.11 -7.86
N THR A 157 -15.04 5.93 -7.22
CA THR A 157 -14.61 5.67 -5.83
C THR A 157 -15.77 5.79 -4.83
N ASN A 158 -16.80 6.58 -5.13
CA ASN A 158 -17.98 6.70 -4.29
C ASN A 158 -18.97 5.54 -4.52
N ASP A 159 -19.09 5.06 -5.76
CA ASP A 159 -20.03 4.01 -6.14
C ASP A 159 -19.58 2.62 -5.67
N ASN A 160 -18.26 2.33 -5.67
CA ASN A 160 -17.64 1.07 -5.21
C ASN A 160 -17.98 -0.19 -6.02
N ASP A 161 -18.34 0.00 -7.29
CA ASP A 161 -18.73 -1.10 -8.18
C ASP A 161 -17.61 -1.51 -9.15
N ASN A 162 -16.49 -0.77 -9.18
CA ASN A 162 -15.37 -1.00 -10.10
C ASN A 162 -14.18 -1.66 -9.37
N ASP A 163 -13.79 -2.85 -9.83
CA ASP A 163 -12.68 -3.65 -9.31
C ASP A 163 -11.44 -3.64 -10.22
N THR A 164 -11.47 -2.87 -11.31
CA THR A 164 -10.39 -2.78 -12.30
C THR A 164 -9.59 -1.48 -12.19
N HIS A 165 -10.08 -0.49 -11.43
CA HIS A 165 -9.46 0.82 -11.28
C HIS A 165 -8.73 1.00 -9.94
N VAL A 166 -7.64 1.77 -9.95
CA VAL A 166 -6.80 2.04 -8.77
C VAL A 166 -7.22 3.34 -8.09
N ILE A 167 -7.39 3.28 -6.76
CA ILE A 167 -7.66 4.44 -5.91
C ILE A 167 -6.34 5.14 -5.55
N THR A 168 -6.29 6.47 -5.69
CA THR A 168 -5.15 7.29 -5.22
C THR A 168 -5.41 7.89 -3.83
N PRO A 169 -4.37 8.31 -3.09
CA PRO A 169 -4.55 8.97 -1.79
C PRO A 169 -5.50 10.18 -1.83
N LYS A 170 -5.50 10.94 -2.94
CA LYS A 170 -6.43 12.06 -3.14
C LYS A 170 -7.89 11.62 -3.17
N LYS A 171 -8.19 10.51 -3.84
CA LYS A 171 -9.56 9.98 -3.95
C LYS A 171 -10.02 9.34 -2.65
N LEU A 172 -9.13 8.60 -1.98
CA LEU A 172 -9.41 8.04 -0.65
C LEU A 172 -9.73 9.14 0.37
N ASN A 173 -8.94 10.22 0.42
CA ASN A 173 -9.17 11.35 1.32
C ASN A 173 -10.48 12.09 1.02
N ALA A 174 -10.91 12.12 -0.25
CA ALA A 174 -12.15 12.79 -0.67
C ALA A 174 -13.40 11.91 -0.54
N ARG A 175 -13.26 10.59 -0.32
CA ARG A 175 -14.38 9.66 -0.11
C ARG A 175 -14.97 9.84 1.30
N LYS A 176 -15.62 10.98 1.56
CA LYS A 176 -16.26 11.31 2.84
C LYS A 176 -17.41 10.35 3.16
N ALA A 177 -17.46 9.93 4.43
CA ALA A 177 -18.59 9.19 4.97
C ALA A 177 -19.87 10.05 4.95
N THR A 178 -21.01 9.41 4.73
CA THR A 178 -22.35 10.00 4.81
C THR A 178 -23.28 9.01 5.53
N THR A 179 -24.53 9.39 5.76
CA THR A 179 -25.54 8.49 6.34
C THR A 179 -25.84 7.27 5.47
N GLU A 180 -25.60 7.34 4.16
CA GLU A 180 -25.90 6.28 3.20
C GLU A 180 -24.66 5.55 2.68
N ARG A 181 -23.49 6.20 2.75
CA ARG A 181 -22.23 5.70 2.17
C ARG A 181 -21.09 5.71 3.19
N ARG A 182 -20.40 4.57 3.31
CA ARG A 182 -19.15 4.46 4.09
C ARG A 182 -18.05 5.34 3.49
N GLY A 183 -17.18 5.87 4.34
CA GLY A 183 -16.06 6.70 3.90
C GLY A 183 -15.10 7.04 5.03
N VAL A 184 -14.19 7.96 4.77
CA VAL A 184 -13.28 8.52 5.76
C VAL A 184 -13.95 9.68 6.51
N VAL A 185 -13.63 9.81 7.80
CA VAL A 185 -14.14 10.87 8.68
C VAL A 185 -12.99 11.38 9.55
N GLU A 186 -12.95 12.68 9.79
CA GLU A 186 -12.00 13.31 10.71
C GLU A 186 -12.50 13.22 12.16
N LEU A 187 -11.60 13.25 13.12
CA LEU A 187 -11.97 13.32 14.53
C LEU A 187 -12.22 14.77 14.95
N VAL A 188 -13.24 14.97 15.76
CA VAL A 188 -13.58 16.27 16.33
C VAL A 188 -12.52 16.73 17.34
N THR A 189 -12.28 18.04 17.41
CA THR A 189 -11.47 18.63 18.48
C THR A 189 -12.24 18.74 19.79
N ASN A 190 -11.55 18.89 20.92
CA ASN A 190 -12.21 19.10 22.22
C ASN A 190 -13.12 20.33 22.22
N GLN A 191 -12.72 21.43 21.57
CA GLN A 191 -13.49 22.66 21.52
C GLN A 191 -14.78 22.49 20.71
N GLU A 192 -14.70 21.77 19.59
CA GLU A 192 -15.87 21.46 18.77
C GLU A 192 -16.85 20.54 19.49
N ALA A 193 -16.34 19.56 20.24
CA ALA A 193 -17.17 18.70 21.10
C ALA A 193 -17.87 19.49 22.23
N ILE A 194 -17.21 20.50 22.80
CA ILE A 194 -17.81 21.41 23.80
C ILE A 194 -18.90 22.28 23.16
N ASN A 195 -18.65 22.80 21.96
CA ASN A 195 -19.60 23.66 21.26
C ASN A 195 -20.84 22.88 20.78
N GLY A 196 -20.67 21.60 20.41
CA GLY A 196 -21.78 20.71 20.07
C GLY A 196 -22.50 21.04 18.77
N VAL A 197 -21.79 21.60 17.78
CA VAL A 197 -22.37 22.05 16.49
C VAL A 197 -21.91 21.20 15.29
N ASP A 198 -20.83 20.44 15.42
CA ASP A 198 -20.23 19.66 14.31
C ASP A 198 -21.06 18.39 14.00
N ASP A 199 -21.52 18.26 12.75
CA ASP A 199 -22.24 17.11 12.21
C ASP A 199 -21.45 16.33 11.13
N GLU A 200 -20.21 16.73 10.83
CA GLU A 200 -19.37 16.11 9.80
C GLU A 200 -18.28 15.18 10.37
N ARG A 201 -17.94 15.30 11.66
CA ARG A 201 -16.79 14.60 12.28
C ARG A 201 -17.19 13.60 13.37
N ALA A 202 -16.30 12.66 13.65
CA ALA A 202 -16.50 11.63 14.66
C ALA A 202 -16.03 12.09 16.06
N VAL A 203 -16.86 11.84 17.09
CA VAL A 203 -16.52 12.13 18.48
C VAL A 203 -15.73 10.98 19.13
N THR A 204 -14.73 11.32 19.95
CA THR A 204 -14.04 10.34 20.81
C THR A 204 -14.53 10.44 22.25
N ILE A 205 -14.37 9.38 23.04
CA ILE A 205 -14.69 9.39 24.48
C ILE A 205 -13.89 10.48 25.22
N ALA A 206 -12.64 10.75 24.80
CA ALA A 206 -11.83 11.81 25.38
C ALA A 206 -12.41 13.21 25.10
N ALA A 207 -12.87 13.45 23.87
CA ALA A 207 -13.53 14.71 23.50
C ALA A 207 -14.86 14.89 24.25
N LEU A 208 -15.65 13.82 24.44
CA LEU A 208 -16.86 13.83 25.27
C LEU A 208 -16.55 14.18 26.73
N LYS A 209 -15.49 13.58 27.30
CA LYS A 209 -15.05 13.89 28.66
C LYS A 209 -14.62 15.34 28.81
N ALA A 210 -13.92 15.90 27.82
CA ALA A 210 -13.56 17.33 27.79
C ALA A 210 -14.79 18.24 27.72
N ALA A 211 -15.85 17.79 27.03
CA ALA A 211 -17.17 18.45 27.00
C ALA A 211 -18.00 18.28 28.29
N GLY A 212 -17.45 17.64 29.32
CA GLY A 212 -18.12 17.46 30.61
C GLY A 212 -19.05 16.25 30.69
N TYR A 213 -19.08 15.40 29.66
CA TYR A 213 -19.81 14.13 29.73
C TYR A 213 -19.03 13.12 30.58
N LEU A 214 -19.52 12.87 31.78
CA LEU A 214 -19.01 11.85 32.69
C LEU A 214 -19.81 10.56 32.56
N ILE A 215 -19.13 9.42 32.64
CA ILE A 215 -19.78 8.12 32.72
C ILE A 215 -20.40 8.02 34.12
N THR A 216 -21.72 8.16 34.19
CA THR A 216 -22.48 8.10 35.44
C THR A 216 -23.06 6.71 35.64
N ARG A 217 -22.84 6.12 36.82
CA ARG A 217 -23.49 4.89 37.25
C ARG A 217 -24.22 5.11 38.57
N VAL A 218 -25.45 4.62 38.64
CA VAL A 218 -26.25 4.62 39.87
C VAL A 218 -26.27 3.20 40.43
N SER A 219 -25.82 3.04 41.67
CA SER A 219 -25.92 1.78 42.42
C SER A 219 -27.05 1.91 43.44
N GLN A 220 -27.99 1.00 43.42
CA GLN A 220 -29.11 0.99 44.36
C GLN A 220 -29.29 -0.41 44.94
N GLY A 221 -29.74 -0.49 46.17
CA GLY A 221 -30.06 -1.77 46.80
C GLY A 221 -30.38 -1.64 48.27
N THR A 222 -30.52 -2.79 48.91
CA THR A 222 -30.72 -2.91 50.35
C THR A 222 -29.51 -3.60 50.96
N ILE A 223 -28.96 -3.01 52.02
CA ILE A 223 -27.89 -3.60 52.82
C ILE A 223 -28.48 -4.07 54.13
N ILE A 224 -28.08 -5.26 54.56
CA ILE A 224 -28.36 -5.80 55.89
C ILE A 224 -27.14 -5.48 56.74
N LEU A 225 -27.33 -4.81 57.88
CA LEU A 225 -26.23 -4.49 58.78
C LEU A 225 -25.83 -5.75 59.57
N GLU A 226 -24.53 -5.98 59.67
CA GLU A 226 -23.89 -7.14 60.29
C GLU A 226 -23.21 -6.78 61.62
N ASN A 227 -22.69 -7.79 62.33
CA ASN A 227 -22.09 -7.68 63.66
C ASN A 227 -23.03 -7.00 64.68
N GLN A 228 -24.24 -7.57 64.78
CA GLN A 228 -25.31 -7.05 65.60
C GLN A 228 -24.94 -7.09 67.08
N ILE A 229 -25.09 -5.97 67.79
CA ILE A 229 -25.10 -5.98 69.26
C ILE A 229 -26.48 -5.53 69.75
N ASN A 230 -27.17 -6.48 70.37
CA ASN A 230 -28.47 -6.32 71.06
C ASN A 230 -28.24 -5.74 72.46
N SER A 231 -27.56 -4.61 72.54
CA SER A 231 -27.40 -3.89 73.80
C SER A 231 -27.45 -2.38 73.57
N ASN A 232 -27.82 -1.67 74.62
CA ASN A 232 -28.02 -0.22 74.69
C ASN A 232 -26.68 0.51 74.45
N ILE A 233 -26.26 0.58 73.19
CA ILE A 233 -25.03 1.28 72.77
C ILE A 233 -25.43 2.69 72.36
N ASN A 234 -25.37 3.61 73.32
CA ASN A 234 -25.51 5.05 73.10
C ASN A 234 -24.32 5.66 72.31
N ASN A 235 -23.40 4.84 71.76
CA ASN A 235 -22.23 5.33 71.05
C ASN A 235 -22.45 5.29 69.54
N SER A 236 -22.93 6.41 69.00
CA SER A 236 -23.12 6.61 67.56
C SER A 236 -21.81 6.72 66.75
N ASN A 237 -20.65 6.47 67.36
CA ASN A 237 -19.33 6.49 66.71
C ASN A 237 -18.60 5.14 66.80
N ASP A 238 -19.25 4.07 67.24
CA ASP A 238 -18.67 2.72 67.23
C ASP A 238 -18.85 2.07 65.84
N TRP A 239 -17.88 2.31 64.95
CA TRP A 239 -17.87 1.79 63.58
C TRP A 239 -17.59 0.29 63.46
N THR A 240 -17.42 -0.41 64.57
CA THR A 240 -17.11 -1.85 64.58
C THR A 240 -18.37 -2.72 64.67
N LYS A 241 -19.56 -2.14 64.85
CA LYS A 241 -20.82 -2.84 65.12
C LYS A 241 -21.95 -2.33 64.25
N ASN A 242 -22.97 -3.16 64.03
CA ASN A 242 -24.17 -2.82 63.24
C ASN A 242 -23.79 -2.09 61.94
N TYR A 243 -22.84 -2.65 61.20
CA TYR A 243 -22.27 -2.02 60.02
C TYR A 243 -22.57 -2.81 58.75
N GLY A 244 -22.58 -2.14 57.62
CA GLY A 244 -22.66 -2.75 56.29
C GLY A 244 -21.86 -1.93 55.29
N PHE A 245 -21.75 -2.44 54.07
CA PHE A 245 -20.90 -1.83 53.05
C PHE A 245 -21.64 -1.57 51.75
N ILE A 246 -21.39 -0.40 51.17
CA ILE A 246 -21.71 -0.09 49.78
C ILE A 246 -20.40 -0.16 48.99
N TYR A 247 -20.34 -1.07 48.03
CA TYR A 247 -19.18 -1.26 47.17
C TYR A 247 -19.30 -0.42 45.88
N PRO A 248 -18.18 0.12 45.37
CA PRO A 248 -18.14 0.66 44.01
C PRO A 248 -18.58 -0.40 43.00
N PRO A 249 -19.40 -0.04 42.00
CA PRO A 249 -19.75 -0.95 40.94
C PRO A 249 -18.53 -1.29 40.05
N ILE A 250 -18.63 -2.37 39.27
CA ILE A 250 -17.57 -2.78 38.33
C ILE A 250 -17.12 -1.60 37.45
N GLY A 251 -15.82 -1.34 37.41
CA GLY A 251 -15.21 -0.25 36.64
C GLY A 251 -15.12 1.10 37.38
N PHE A 252 -15.64 1.17 38.60
CA PHE A 252 -15.57 2.33 39.49
C PHE A 252 -14.74 2.01 40.73
N THR A 253 -14.29 3.06 41.41
CA THR A 253 -13.58 3.03 42.69
C THR A 253 -14.22 4.06 43.61
N ILE A 254 -13.81 4.09 44.89
CA ILE A 254 -14.35 5.05 45.86
C ILE A 254 -14.13 6.52 45.46
N GLU A 255 -13.05 6.81 44.73
CA GLU A 255 -12.76 8.15 44.18
C GLU A 255 -13.83 8.66 43.20
N HIS A 256 -14.61 7.74 42.61
CA HIS A 256 -15.68 8.09 41.71
C HIS A 256 -17.01 8.34 42.44
N LEU A 257 -17.08 8.15 43.76
CA LEU A 257 -18.31 8.39 44.52
C LEU A 257 -18.60 9.89 44.57
N VAL A 258 -19.72 10.29 43.97
CA VAL A 258 -20.20 11.67 44.00
C VAL A 258 -21.09 11.91 45.20
N GLY A 259 -21.89 10.91 45.57
CA GLY A 259 -22.77 11.00 46.71
C GLY A 259 -23.51 9.71 46.99
N VAL A 260 -23.94 9.56 48.23
CA VAL A 260 -24.77 8.46 48.68
C VAL A 260 -25.96 9.00 49.46
N SER A 261 -27.14 8.51 49.12
CA SER A 261 -28.37 8.71 49.88
C SER A 261 -28.80 7.38 50.48
N MET A 262 -29.23 7.40 51.72
CA MET A 262 -29.64 6.21 52.45
C MET A 262 -30.93 6.47 53.21
N SER A 263 -31.69 5.40 53.45
CA SER A 263 -32.91 5.43 54.26
C SER A 263 -33.08 4.10 55.01
N PHE A 264 -33.75 4.16 56.15
CA PHE A 264 -34.17 2.93 56.84
C PHE A 264 -35.18 2.19 55.97
N ASN A 265 -34.88 0.92 55.68
CA ASN A 265 -35.82 0.00 55.03
C ASN A 265 -36.61 -0.80 56.07
N PHE A 266 -35.92 -1.29 57.08
CA PHE A 266 -36.51 -2.07 58.17
C PHE A 266 -35.69 -1.88 59.44
N VAL A 267 -36.39 -1.70 60.55
CA VAL A 267 -35.85 -1.69 61.91
C VAL A 267 -36.75 -2.56 62.77
N GLY A 268 -36.17 -3.50 63.52
CA GLY A 268 -36.87 -4.30 64.52
C GLY A 268 -36.63 -3.76 65.92
N PHE A 269 -37.64 -3.82 66.78
CA PHE A 269 -37.55 -3.41 68.18
C PHE A 269 -37.85 -4.60 69.09
N SER A 270 -37.06 -4.75 70.16
CA SER A 270 -37.27 -5.84 71.14
C SER A 270 -38.52 -5.67 71.99
N ASP A 271 -39.00 -4.43 72.17
CA ASP A 271 -40.13 -4.07 73.03
C ASP A 271 -40.66 -2.65 72.66
N TYR A 272 -41.59 -2.11 73.44
CA TYR A 272 -42.12 -0.74 73.30
C TYR A 272 -41.03 0.33 73.32
N LEU A 273 -41.24 1.36 72.49
CA LEU A 273 -40.40 2.53 72.43
C LEU A 273 -40.66 3.45 73.64
N GLU A 274 -39.61 3.87 74.33
CA GLU A 274 -39.62 4.89 75.37
C GLU A 274 -39.31 6.29 74.79
N ASP A 275 -39.67 7.34 75.53
CA ASP A 275 -39.53 8.75 75.10
C ASP A 275 -38.05 9.21 74.89
N ASN A 276 -37.07 8.36 75.20
CA ASN A 276 -35.63 8.66 75.13
C ASN A 276 -34.89 7.87 74.03
N GLU A 277 -35.62 7.27 73.09
CA GLU A 277 -35.04 6.42 72.05
C GLU A 277 -34.72 7.17 70.77
N GLU A 278 -33.47 7.08 70.34
CA GLU A 278 -32.97 7.75 69.14
C GLU A 278 -32.69 6.75 68.01
N MET A 279 -33.10 7.12 66.80
CA MET A 279 -32.69 6.45 65.57
C MET A 279 -31.63 7.27 64.88
N TRP A 280 -30.52 6.65 64.51
CA TRP A 280 -29.47 7.33 63.77
C TRP A 280 -28.84 6.43 62.71
N MET A 281 -28.35 7.07 61.67
CA MET A 281 -27.65 6.44 60.57
C MET A 281 -26.50 7.34 60.16
N LYS A 282 -25.32 6.74 59.99
CA LYS A 282 -24.10 7.43 59.57
C LYS A 282 -23.38 6.60 58.51
N HIS A 283 -22.56 7.28 57.74
CA HIS A 283 -21.68 6.64 56.78
C HIS A 283 -20.33 7.33 56.78
N GLN A 284 -19.30 6.59 56.40
CA GLN A 284 -17.97 7.13 56.16
C GLN A 284 -17.29 6.34 55.04
N ILE A 285 -16.29 6.95 54.43
CA ILE A 285 -15.39 6.25 53.52
C ILE A 285 -14.48 5.35 54.37
N ASP A 286 -14.41 4.08 54.00
CA ASP A 286 -13.63 3.05 54.67
C ASP A 286 -12.80 2.29 53.64
N GLY A 287 -11.63 2.85 53.32
CA GLY A 287 -10.77 2.34 52.25
C GLY A 287 -11.48 2.41 50.90
N ASP A 288 -11.81 1.25 50.33
CA ASP A 288 -12.33 1.07 48.98
C ASP A 288 -13.87 1.09 48.88
N LYS A 289 -14.57 1.35 49.98
CA LYS A 289 -16.03 1.22 50.10
C LYS A 289 -16.60 2.26 51.06
N VAL A 290 -17.92 2.40 51.06
CA VAL A 290 -18.63 3.20 52.06
C VAL A 290 -19.08 2.26 53.17
N ARG A 291 -18.59 2.49 54.39
CA ARG A 291 -19.12 1.82 55.58
C ARG A 291 -20.34 2.59 56.07
N VAL A 292 -21.43 1.88 56.28
CA VAL A 292 -22.68 2.42 56.82
C VAL A 292 -22.90 1.81 58.19
N ILE A 293 -23.21 2.63 59.17
CA ILE A 293 -23.69 2.20 60.48
C ILE A 293 -25.07 2.79 60.72
N ALA A 294 -25.97 2.01 61.27
CA ALA A 294 -27.25 2.51 61.73
C ALA A 294 -27.71 1.70 62.93
N GLN A 295 -28.37 2.36 63.86
CA GLN A 295 -28.84 1.73 65.08
C GLN A 295 -30.09 2.43 65.60
N VAL A 296 -30.86 1.66 66.36
CA VAL A 296 -31.84 2.20 67.30
C VAL A 296 -31.57 1.62 68.68
N ASN A 297 -31.86 2.41 69.72
CA ASN A 297 -31.41 2.15 71.09
C ASN A 297 -31.89 0.81 71.71
N LYS A 298 -32.84 0.12 71.06
CA LYS A 298 -33.38 -1.21 71.44
C LYS A 298 -33.55 -2.16 70.25
N ASN A 299 -32.52 -2.27 69.42
CA ASN A 299 -32.57 -3.12 68.23
C ASN A 299 -32.50 -4.61 68.58
N ASP A 300 -33.41 -5.42 68.03
CA ASP A 300 -33.51 -6.87 68.28
C ASP A 300 -33.34 -7.74 67.02
N ARG A 301 -33.30 -7.11 65.85
CA ARG A 301 -33.15 -7.77 64.54
C ARG A 301 -32.22 -6.97 63.63
N ASN A 302 -31.69 -7.62 62.58
CA ASN A 302 -30.84 -6.91 61.63
C ASN A 302 -31.59 -5.74 60.97
N THR A 303 -31.03 -4.54 61.15
CA THR A 303 -31.48 -3.33 60.46
C THR A 303 -31.15 -3.44 58.98
N LYS A 304 -32.10 -3.04 58.13
CA LYS A 304 -31.92 -2.96 56.68
C LYS A 304 -31.93 -1.52 56.24
N ILE A 305 -30.98 -1.16 55.39
CA ILE A 305 -30.83 0.19 54.85
C ILE A 305 -30.97 0.13 53.34
N ASN A 306 -31.86 0.93 52.78
CA ASN A 306 -31.89 1.18 51.34
C ASN A 306 -30.86 2.26 51.02
N TYR A 307 -30.12 2.08 49.93
CA TYR A 307 -29.16 3.07 49.46
C TYR A 307 -29.33 3.39 47.98
N THR A 308 -28.93 4.60 47.61
CA THR A 308 -28.66 5.03 46.24
C THR A 308 -27.33 5.77 46.23
N ALA A 309 -26.34 5.21 45.54
CA ALA A 309 -25.02 5.79 45.38
C ALA A 309 -24.78 6.17 43.92
N ILE A 310 -24.29 7.39 43.70
CA ILE A 310 -23.97 7.93 42.37
C ILE A 310 -22.46 7.92 42.19
N TRP A 311 -22.01 7.35 41.08
CA TRP A 311 -20.60 7.21 40.73
C TRP A 311 -20.34 7.87 39.38
N GLN A 312 -19.31 8.71 39.24
CA GLN A 312 -18.98 9.43 37.99
C GLN A 312 -17.50 9.29 37.63
N LYS A 313 -17.20 9.01 36.34
CA LYS A 313 -15.85 8.79 35.78
C LYS A 313 -15.60 9.55 34.48
#